data_AF-A0A7Y5LYD1-F1
#
_entry.id   AF-A0A7Y5LYD1-F1
#
_cell.length_a   1.000
_cell.length_b   1.000
_cell.length_c   1.000
_cell.angle_alpha   90.00
_cell.angle_beta   90.00
_cell.angle_gamma   90.00
#
_symmetry.space_group_name_H-M   'P 1'
#
loop_
_entity.id
_entity.type
_entity.pdbx_description
1 polymer ?
#
loop_
_entity_poly.entity_id
_entity_poly.type
_entity_poly.pdbx_seq_one_letter_code
_entity_poly.pdbx_strand_id
1 'polypeptide(L)'
;MVRWFAAGNTVDVEDGTTEAAHRAALGRVDGLLDLVRAHGAPADAAEETLLMELVLEGLHQHSVIAREDLDGRTTFKDMLKEMLAGMEEG
;
A
#
# COMPACT_ATOMS: atom_id res chain seq x y z
N MET A 1 5.40 -0.08 -8.80
CA MET A 1 4.41 -0.51 -7.79
C MET A 1 4.02 -1.99 -7.88
N VAL A 2 3.24 -2.46 -8.85
CA VAL A 2 2.85 -3.90 -8.89
C VAL A 2 4.06 -4.84 -8.88
N ARG A 3 5.09 -4.52 -9.67
CA ARG A 3 6.36 -5.27 -9.65
C ARG A 3 7.10 -5.23 -8.31
N TRP A 4 6.93 -4.15 -7.54
CA TRP A 4 7.55 -3.98 -6.24
C TRP A 4 6.94 -4.96 -5.23
N PHE A 5 5.61 -5.12 -5.24
CA PHE A 5 4.93 -6.16 -4.46
C PHE A 5 5.30 -7.57 -4.95
N ALA A 6 5.31 -7.82 -6.26
CA ALA A 6 5.71 -9.12 -6.83
C ALA A 6 7.14 -9.56 -6.44
N ALA A 7 8.03 -8.60 -6.19
CA ALA A 7 9.37 -8.86 -5.67
C ALA A 7 9.38 -9.32 -4.19
N GLY A 8 8.22 -9.35 -3.50
CA GLY A 8 8.07 -9.74 -2.10
C GLY A 8 8.19 -8.61 -1.10
N ASN A 9 8.18 -7.34 -1.54
CA ASN A 9 8.15 -6.23 -0.60
C ASN A 9 6.74 -6.03 -0.03
N THR A 10 6.68 -5.51 1.19
CA THR A 10 5.45 -5.16 1.90
C THR A 10 5.51 -3.74 2.43
N VAL A 11 4.35 -3.11 2.57
CA VAL A 11 4.21 -1.84 3.27
C VAL A 11 3.20 -1.98 4.40
N ASP A 12 3.63 -1.56 5.60
CA ASP A 12 2.84 -1.54 6.81
C ASP A 12 2.43 -0.10 7.07
N VAL A 13 1.14 0.10 7.31
CA VAL A 13 0.52 1.39 7.61
C VAL A 13 -0.14 1.25 8.98
N GLU A 14 0.42 1.94 9.99
CA GLU A 14 -0.03 1.85 11.38
C GLU A 14 -0.93 3.04 11.76
N ASP A 15 -2.05 2.72 12.39
CA ASP A 15 -2.98 3.70 12.95
C ASP A 15 -2.30 4.51 14.07
N GLY A 16 -2.67 5.78 14.19
CA GLY A 16 -2.16 6.66 15.26
C GLY A 16 -0.69 7.07 15.10
N THR A 17 -0.05 6.76 13.97
CA THR A 17 1.27 7.29 13.63
C THR A 17 1.22 8.78 13.29
N THR A 18 2.38 9.44 13.30
CA THR A 18 2.47 10.82 12.82
C THR A 18 2.32 10.87 11.30
N GLU A 19 1.77 11.96 10.76
CA GLU A 19 1.62 12.16 9.31
C GLU A 19 2.95 11.95 8.55
N ALA A 20 4.07 12.39 9.13
CA ALA A 20 5.39 12.19 8.55
C ALA A 20 5.80 10.71 8.49
N ALA A 21 5.52 9.94 9.55
CA ALA A 21 5.80 8.50 9.57
C ALA A 21 4.90 7.74 8.59
N HIS A 22 3.62 8.11 8.54
CA HIS A 22 2.63 7.55 7.63
C HIS A 22 3.01 7.76 6.16
N ARG A 23 3.35 9.00 5.81
CA ARG A 23 3.85 9.37 4.48
C ARG A 23 5.15 8.65 4.15
N ALA A 24 6.06 8.53 5.11
CA ALA A 24 7.32 7.82 4.90
C ALA A 24 7.08 6.32 4.62
N ALA A 25 6.13 5.69 5.31
CA ALA A 25 5.76 4.29 5.06
C ALA A 25 5.25 4.10 3.62
N LEU A 26 4.27 4.90 3.19
CA LEU A 26 3.71 4.86 1.83
C LEU A 26 4.76 5.19 0.77
N GLY A 27 5.65 6.15 1.05
CA GLY A 27 6.74 6.55 0.16
C GLY A 27 7.78 5.46 -0.13
N ARG A 28 7.78 4.34 0.61
CA ARG A 28 8.64 3.17 0.33
C ARG A 28 8.19 2.39 -0.90
N VAL A 29 6.92 2.52 -1.31
CA VAL A 29 6.38 1.79 -2.45
C VAL A 29 6.87 2.41 -3.75
N ASP A 30 7.79 1.72 -4.43
CA ASP A 30 8.39 2.22 -5.66
C ASP A 30 7.34 2.55 -6.75
N GLY A 31 7.38 3.78 -7.26
CA GLY A 31 6.47 4.32 -8.27
C GLY A 31 5.06 4.70 -7.77
N LEU A 32 4.73 4.57 -6.48
CA LEU A 32 3.44 5.01 -5.93
C LEU A 32 3.32 6.54 -5.95
N LEU A 33 4.31 7.22 -5.38
CA LEU A 33 4.36 8.68 -5.32
C LEU A 33 4.34 9.31 -6.72
N ASP A 34 5.12 8.75 -7.65
CA ASP A 34 5.20 9.25 -9.02
C ASP A 34 3.84 9.12 -9.75
N LEU A 35 3.11 8.02 -9.53
CA LEU A 35 1.77 7.83 -10.08
C LEU A 35 0.80 8.88 -9.54
N VAL A 36 0.80 9.11 -8.23
CA VAL A 36 -0.04 10.10 -7.57
C VAL A 36 0.23 11.49 -8.11
N ARG A 37 1.51 11.88 -8.26
CA ARG A 37 1.87 13.19 -8.81
C ARG A 37 1.49 13.34 -10.28
N ALA A 38 1.63 12.28 -11.07
CA ALA A 38 1.34 12.31 -12.50
C ALA A 38 -0.16 12.41 -12.80
N HIS A 39 -1.02 11.82 -11.97
CA HIS A 39 -2.47 11.69 -12.28
C HIS A 39 -3.40 12.36 -11.27
N GLY A 40 -2.96 12.57 -10.03
CA GLY A 40 -3.79 13.09 -8.95
C GLY A 40 -3.70 14.60 -8.75
N ALA A 41 -2.60 15.24 -9.16
CA ALA A 41 -2.34 16.67 -8.97
C ALA A 41 -2.64 17.18 -7.54
N PRO A 42 -2.06 16.55 -6.48
CA PRO A 42 -2.33 16.95 -5.10
C PRO A 42 -1.93 18.40 -4.82
N ALA A 43 -2.74 19.11 -4.06
CA ALA A 43 -2.52 20.50 -3.65
C ALA A 43 -1.46 20.62 -2.55
N ASP A 44 -1.31 19.60 -1.69
CA ASP A 44 -0.36 19.59 -0.59
C ASP A 44 0.13 18.18 -0.22
N ALA A 45 0.95 18.10 0.83
CA ALA A 45 1.55 16.86 1.30
C ALA A 45 0.52 15.90 1.93
N ALA A 46 -0.52 16.43 2.57
CA ALA A 46 -1.56 15.62 3.19
C ALA A 46 -2.42 14.97 2.11
N GLU A 47 -2.83 15.73 1.09
CA GLU A 47 -3.57 15.21 -0.07
C GLU A 47 -2.74 14.20 -0.87
N GLU A 48 -1.45 14.45 -1.07
CA GLU A 48 -0.57 13.46 -1.72
C GLU A 48 -0.54 12.13 -0.94
N THR A 49 -0.50 12.22 0.39
CA THR A 49 -0.50 11.04 1.28
C THR A 49 -1.82 10.28 1.20
N LEU A 50 -2.94 11.00 1.25
CA LEU A 50 -4.28 10.42 1.08
C LEU A 50 -4.45 9.73 -0.28
N LEU A 51 -3.95 10.35 -1.36
CA LEU A 51 -4.01 9.76 -2.69
C LEU A 51 -3.13 8.51 -2.82
N MET A 52 -2.00 8.45 -2.12
CA MET A 52 -1.18 7.23 -2.07
C MET A 52 -1.95 6.07 -1.42
N GLU A 53 -2.65 6.33 -0.32
CA GLU A 53 -3.53 5.32 0.31
C GLU A 53 -4.67 4.90 -0.62
N LEU A 54 -5.34 5.87 -1.25
CA LEU A 54 -6.45 5.62 -2.16
C LEU A 54 -6.03 4.70 -3.32
N VAL A 55 -4.83 4.88 -3.85
CA VAL A 55 -4.29 4.01 -4.90
C VAL A 55 -4.08 2.59 -4.39
N LEU A 56 -3.47 2.40 -3.22
CA LEU A 56 -3.25 1.06 -2.65
C LEU A 56 -4.58 0.35 -2.35
N GLU A 57 -5.55 1.08 -1.81
CA GLU A 57 -6.90 0.58 -1.58
C GLU A 57 -7.59 0.19 -2.90
N GLY A 58 -7.47 1.02 -3.94
CA GLY A 58 -8.00 0.71 -5.27
C GLY A 58 -7.38 -0.55 -5.87
N LEU A 59 -6.07 -0.75 -5.70
CA LEU A 59 -5.37 -1.97 -6.13
C LEU A 59 -5.86 -3.20 -5.35
N HIS A 60 -6.09 -3.06 -4.05
CA HIS A 60 -6.64 -4.14 -3.23
C HIS A 60 -8.06 -4.52 -3.67
N GLN A 61 -8.95 -3.54 -3.84
CA GLN A 61 -10.34 -3.75 -4.26
C GLN A 61 -10.47 -4.42 -5.64
N HIS A 62 -9.49 -4.24 -6.52
CA HIS A 62 -9.42 -4.88 -7.84
C HIS A 62 -8.56 -6.14 -7.86
N SER A 63 -8.25 -6.71 -6.69
CA SER A 63 -7.48 -7.95 -6.55
C SER A 63 -6.10 -7.90 -7.23
N VAL A 64 -5.42 -6.75 -7.19
CA VAL A 64 -4.05 -6.59 -7.68
C VAL A 64 -3.02 -6.84 -6.58
N ILE A 65 -3.34 -6.44 -5.34
CA ILE A 65 -2.50 -6.64 -4.15
C ILE A 65 -3.34 -7.17 -2.99
N ALA A 66 -2.72 -7.96 -2.11
CA ALA A 66 -3.37 -8.39 -0.88
C ALA A 66 -3.31 -7.30 0.20
N ARG A 67 -4.28 -7.36 1.11
CA ARG A 67 -4.37 -6.53 2.31
C ARG A 67 -4.64 -7.42 3.51
N GLU A 68 -3.95 -7.16 4.60
CA GLU A 68 -4.17 -7.77 5.90
C GLU A 68 -4.31 -6.68 6.95
N ASP A 69 -5.38 -6.75 7.74
CA ASP A 69 -5.62 -5.84 8.85
C ASP A 69 -5.41 -6.60 10.16
N LEU A 70 -4.46 -6.17 10.98
CA LEU A 70 -4.17 -6.78 12.29
C LEU A 70 -3.75 -5.70 13.30
N ASP A 71 -4.41 -5.68 14.46
CA ASP A 71 -4.05 -4.82 15.61
C ASP A 71 -3.76 -3.35 15.26
N GLY A 72 -4.62 -2.72 14.45
CA GLY A 72 -4.45 -1.31 14.05
C GLY A 72 -3.35 -1.07 13.01
N ARG A 73 -2.94 -2.13 12.30
CA ARG A 73 -2.01 -2.07 11.18
C ARG A 73 -2.66 -2.64 9.94
N THR A 74 -2.54 -1.91 8.85
CA THR A 74 -2.86 -2.39 7.50
C THR A 74 -1.56 -2.76 6.79
N THR A 75 -1.45 -4.00 6.33
CA THR A 75 -0.30 -4.49 5.56
C THR A 75 -0.71 -4.77 4.12
N PHE A 76 -0.05 -4.11 3.17
CA PHE A 76 -0.21 -4.41 1.74
C PHE A 76 0.95 -5.29 1.24
N LYS A 77 0.62 -6.35 0.50
CA LYS A 77 1.56 -7.41 0.10
C LYS A 77 1.15 -8.09 -1.22
N ASP A 78 2.00 -8.98 -1.73
CA ASP A 78 1.76 -9.69 -3.00
C ASP A 78 0.55 -10.62 -2.92
N MET A 79 -0.41 -10.48 -3.84
CA MET A 79 -1.64 -11.26 -3.78
C MET A 79 -1.44 -12.76 -4.00
N LEU A 80 -0.59 -13.15 -4.96
CA LEU A 80 -0.43 -14.56 -5.31
C LEU A 80 0.26 -15.34 -4.21
N LYS A 81 1.28 -14.74 -3.58
CA LYS A 81 1.96 -15.33 -2.43
C LYS A 81 1.01 -15.53 -1.25
N GLU A 82 0.16 -14.55 -0.94
CA GLU A 82 -0.82 -14.70 0.14
C GLU A 82 -1.86 -15.78 -0.14
N MET A 83 -2.36 -15.86 -1.38
CA MET A 83 -3.30 -16.92 -1.75
C MET A 83 -2.68 -18.31 -1.60
N LEU A 84 -1.42 -18.49 -2.01
CA LEU A 84 -0.71 -19.76 -1.89
C LEU A 84 -0.44 -20.11 -0.42
N ALA A 85 0.00 -19.15 0.40
CA ALA A 85 0.22 -19.37 1.83
C ALA A 85 -1.07 -19.84 2.53
N GLY A 86 -2.21 -19.20 2.25
CA GLY A 86 -3.50 -19.60 2.80
C GLY A 86 -3.99 -20.99 2.35
N MET A 87 -3.47 -21.53 1.25
CA MET A 87 -3.77 -22.90 0.79
C MET A 87 -2.93 -23.96 1.50
N GLU A 88 -1.73 -23.62 1.99
CA GLU A 88 -0.86 -24.55 2.72
C GLU A 88 -1.28 -24.69 4.20
N GLU A 89 -2.01 -23.70 4.71
CA GLU A 89 -2.51 -23.67 6.10
C GLU A 89 -3.86 -24.39 6.31
N GLY A 90 -4.53 -24.83 5.23
CA GLY A 90 -5.84 -25.51 5.25
C GLY A 90 -5.78 -27.00 4.97
#